data_AF-A0A950H1M1-F1
#
_entry.id   AF-A0A950H1M1-F1
#
_cell.length_a   1.000
_cell.length_b   1.000
_cell.length_c   1.000
_cell.angle_alpha   90.00
_cell.angle_beta   90.00
_cell.angle_gamma   90.00
#
_symmetry.space_group_name_H-M   'P 1'
#
loop_
_entity.id
_entity.type
_entity.pdbx_description
1 polymer ?
#
loop_
_entity_poly.entity_id
_entity_poly.type
_entity_poly.pdbx_seq_one_letter_code
_entity_poly.pdbx_strand_id
1 'polypeptide(L)'
;MLKIALTLSALVVAAPAIAQEKGPNCTALEKVQQAAGKDTTVSPLTDAQFHFLQGLYAALPFTPAGLPPGDGALLLTKDKGGAGLIIWTRGPLACDPLPAPEEVQKLLAEIKAGRTDDGEGL
;
A
#
# COMPACT_ATOMS: atom_id res chain seq x y z
N MET A 1 -52.35 -2.85 -49.99
CA MET A 1 -52.24 -2.86 -48.51
C MET A 1 -50.90 -3.49 -48.14
N LEU A 2 -49.94 -2.70 -47.67
CA LEU A 2 -48.60 -3.17 -47.31
C LEU A 2 -48.29 -2.69 -45.88
N LYS A 3 -48.21 -3.62 -44.93
CA LYS A 3 -47.91 -3.34 -43.51
C LYS A 3 -46.39 -3.44 -43.32
N ILE A 4 -45.72 -2.30 -43.15
CA ILE A 4 -44.29 -2.26 -42.81
C ILE A 4 -44.19 -2.35 -41.29
N ALA A 5 -43.80 -3.52 -40.79
CA ALA A 5 -43.46 -3.72 -39.38
C ALA A 5 -42.06 -3.17 -39.14
N LEU A 6 -41.94 -2.04 -38.43
CA LEU A 6 -40.66 -1.58 -37.89
C LEU A 6 -40.31 -2.42 -36.67
N THR A 7 -39.38 -3.35 -36.85
CA THR A 7 -38.72 -4.08 -35.76
C THR A 7 -37.80 -3.14 -34.98
N LEU A 8 -38.17 -2.88 -33.73
CA LEU A 8 -37.43 -2.09 -32.75
C LEU A 8 -36.29 -2.94 -32.18
N SER A 9 -35.10 -2.89 -32.79
CA SER A 9 -33.90 -3.54 -32.23
C SER A 9 -33.28 -2.66 -31.15
N ALA A 10 -33.66 -2.90 -29.89
CA ALA A 10 -32.98 -2.35 -28.73
C ALA A 10 -31.66 -3.11 -28.50
N LEU A 11 -30.52 -2.54 -28.92
CA LEU A 11 -29.20 -3.01 -28.49
C LEU A 11 -29.04 -2.68 -26.99
N VAL A 12 -29.20 -3.68 -26.14
CA VAL A 12 -28.81 -3.60 -24.73
C VAL A 12 -27.29 -3.70 -24.68
N VAL A 13 -26.61 -2.56 -24.62
CA VAL A 13 -25.18 -2.52 -24.31
C VAL A 13 -25.05 -2.88 -22.84
N ALA A 14 -24.72 -4.14 -22.56
CA ALA A 14 -24.32 -4.57 -21.22
C ALA A 14 -22.99 -3.89 -20.89
N ALA A 15 -23.05 -2.74 -20.22
CA ALA A 15 -21.86 -2.14 -19.64
C ALA A 15 -21.30 -3.10 -18.58
N PRO A 16 -19.99 -3.41 -18.58
CA PRO A 16 -19.41 -4.18 -17.51
C PRO A 16 -19.57 -3.34 -16.23
N ALA A 17 -20.33 -3.86 -15.27
CA ALA A 17 -20.30 -3.36 -13.92
C ALA A 17 -18.89 -3.65 -13.38
N ILE A 18 -18.01 -2.66 -13.44
CA ILE A 18 -16.75 -2.72 -12.70
C ILE A 18 -17.16 -2.69 -11.24
N ALA A 19 -17.16 -3.87 -10.61
CA ALA A 19 -17.20 -3.97 -9.17
C ALA A 19 -16.01 -3.17 -8.64
N GLN A 20 -16.29 -2.02 -8.04
CA GLN A 20 -15.27 -1.19 -7.42
C GLN A 20 -14.67 -2.01 -6.28
N GLU A 21 -13.48 -2.56 -6.50
CA GLU A 21 -12.75 -3.27 -5.46
C GLU A 21 -12.60 -2.34 -4.25
N LYS A 22 -12.82 -2.90 -3.06
CA LYS A 22 -12.79 -2.14 -1.81
C LYS A 22 -11.41 -1.49 -1.67
N GLY A 23 -11.36 -0.17 -1.84
CA GLY A 23 -10.13 0.60 -1.70
C GLY A 23 -9.53 0.48 -0.30
N PRO A 24 -8.27 0.92 -0.12
CA PRO A 24 -7.59 0.85 1.17
C PRO A 24 -8.35 1.60 2.25
N ASN A 25 -8.40 1.06 3.47
CA ASN A 25 -9.00 1.77 4.59
C ASN A 25 -7.98 2.80 5.10
N CYS A 26 -8.35 4.07 5.05
CA CYS A 26 -7.50 5.14 5.55
C CYS A 26 -8.19 5.93 6.66
N THR A 27 -7.41 6.35 7.64
CA THR A 27 -7.81 7.19 8.78
C THR A 27 -6.91 8.42 8.87
N ALA A 28 -7.22 9.37 9.76
CA ALA A 28 -6.36 10.52 9.99
C ALA A 28 -5.00 10.07 10.55
N LEU A 29 -3.91 10.51 9.92
CA LEU A 29 -2.55 10.16 10.35
C LEU A 29 -2.28 10.56 11.82
N GLU A 30 -2.80 11.71 12.22
CA GLU A 30 -2.69 12.20 13.60
C GLU A 30 -3.23 11.19 14.63
N LYS A 31 -4.34 10.49 14.31
CA LYS A 31 -4.88 9.45 15.20
C LYS A 31 -3.93 8.28 15.37
N VAL A 32 -3.23 7.88 14.30
CA VAL A 32 -2.23 6.80 14.37
C VAL A 32 -1.02 7.24 15.19
N GLN A 33 -0.55 8.48 15.01
CA GLN A 33 0.56 9.03 15.79
C GLN A 33 0.22 9.18 17.27
N GLN A 34 -1.01 9.60 17.60
CA GLN A 34 -1.49 9.68 18.99
C GLN A 34 -1.67 8.29 19.62
N ALA A 35 -2.05 7.28 18.82
CA ALA A 35 -2.19 5.90 19.28
C ALA A 35 -0.84 5.17 19.40
N ALA A 36 0.21 5.67 18.74
CA ALA A 36 1.57 5.18 18.95
C ALA A 36 1.97 5.44 20.41
N GLY A 37 2.32 4.37 21.13
CA GLY A 37 2.70 4.48 22.53
C GLY A 37 3.97 5.31 22.71
N LYS A 38 4.25 5.75 23.94
CA LYS A 38 5.47 6.52 24.26
C LYS A 38 6.76 5.78 23.93
N ASP A 39 6.72 4.46 23.92
CA ASP A 39 7.85 3.58 23.60
C ASP A 39 7.86 3.16 22.11
N THR A 40 7.23 3.95 21.24
CA THR A 40 7.15 3.70 19.79
C THR A 40 7.82 4.81 19.02
N THR A 41 8.88 4.46 18.30
CA THR A 41 9.51 5.35 17.34
C THR A 41 8.69 5.36 16.05
N VAL A 42 8.29 6.55 15.60
CA VAL A 42 7.59 6.76 14.33
C VAL A 42 8.54 7.47 13.37
N SER A 43 9.00 6.79 12.34
CA SER A 43 9.95 7.33 11.35
C SER A 43 9.36 7.36 9.95
N PRO A 44 9.36 8.51 9.25
CA PRO A 44 9.06 8.52 7.83
C PRO A 44 10.13 7.75 7.06
N LEU A 45 9.69 7.02 6.04
CA LEU A 45 10.60 6.36 5.11
C LEU A 45 11.12 7.34 4.05
N THR A 46 12.33 7.09 3.58
CA THR A 46 12.89 7.80 2.42
C THR A 46 12.24 7.31 1.12
N ASP A 47 12.40 8.06 0.03
CA ASP A 47 11.87 7.68 -1.29
C ASP A 47 12.37 6.30 -1.74
N ALA A 48 13.66 6.01 -1.52
CA ALA A 48 14.25 4.71 -1.87
C ALA A 48 13.63 3.57 -1.04
N GLN A 49 13.44 3.78 0.27
CA GLN A 49 12.76 2.83 1.14
C GLN A 49 11.31 2.62 0.73
N PHE A 50 10.61 3.69 0.34
CA PHE A 50 9.23 3.63 -0.12
C PHE A 50 9.11 2.83 -1.42
N HIS A 51 9.94 3.09 -2.43
CA HIS A 51 9.94 2.33 -3.69
C HIS A 51 10.25 0.85 -3.50
N PHE A 52 11.18 0.52 -2.60
CA PHE A 52 11.42 -0.87 -2.21
C PHE A 52 10.15 -1.52 -1.65
N LEU A 53 9.43 -0.84 -0.75
CA LEU A 53 8.17 -1.34 -0.22
C LEU A 53 7.07 -1.49 -1.27
N GLN A 54 7.03 -0.63 -2.29
CA GLN A 54 6.08 -0.80 -3.39
C GLN A 54 6.34 -2.11 -4.14
N GLY A 55 7.62 -2.44 -4.37
CA GLY A 55 8.03 -3.73 -4.93
C GLY A 55 7.63 -4.90 -4.03
N LEU A 56 7.90 -4.79 -2.72
CA LEU A 56 7.48 -5.80 -1.75
C LEU A 56 5.95 -5.99 -1.74
N TYR A 57 5.17 -4.91 -1.75
CA TYR A 57 3.71 -4.96 -1.79
C TYR A 57 3.20 -5.74 -3.00
N ALA A 58 3.78 -5.51 -4.17
CA ALA A 58 3.39 -6.20 -5.40
C ALA A 58 3.78 -7.70 -5.40
N ALA A 59 4.79 -8.08 -4.62
CA ALA A 59 5.30 -9.45 -4.55
C ALA A 59 4.59 -10.32 -3.49
N LEU A 60 3.97 -9.71 -2.47
CA LEU A 60 3.34 -10.44 -1.37
C LEU A 60 1.95 -10.97 -1.79
N PRO A 61 1.64 -12.27 -1.58
CA PRO A 61 0.37 -12.85 -2.04
C PRO A 61 -0.85 -12.44 -1.21
N PHE A 62 -0.64 -11.79 -0.06
CA PHE A 62 -1.69 -11.40 0.89
C PHE A 62 -1.97 -9.90 0.89
N THR A 63 -1.25 -9.11 0.08
CA THR A 63 -1.60 -7.71 -0.13
C THR A 63 -2.85 -7.64 -1.02
N PRO A 64 -3.72 -6.64 -0.81
CA PRO A 64 -4.84 -6.41 -1.70
C PRO A 64 -4.38 -6.24 -3.16
N ALA A 65 -5.23 -6.63 -4.11
CA ALA A 65 -4.98 -6.35 -5.52
C ALA A 65 -4.86 -4.84 -5.78
N GLY A 66 -3.98 -4.47 -6.71
CA GLY A 66 -3.77 -3.09 -7.15
C GLY A 66 -2.46 -2.48 -6.65
N LEU A 67 -2.42 -1.15 -6.63
CA LEU A 67 -1.23 -0.39 -6.24
C LEU A 67 -1.19 -0.17 -4.72
N PRO A 68 0.00 -0.13 -4.12
CA PRO A 68 0.17 0.20 -2.71
C PRO A 68 -0.52 1.54 -2.37
N PRO A 69 -1.15 1.63 -1.19
CA PRO A 69 -2.08 2.71 -0.92
C PRO A 69 -1.37 3.99 -0.49
N GLY A 70 -1.03 4.87 -1.43
CA GLY A 70 -0.58 6.23 -1.10
C GLY A 70 0.68 6.68 -1.82
N ASP A 71 1.28 7.73 -1.27
CA ASP A 71 2.44 8.45 -1.79
C ASP A 71 3.64 8.46 -0.84
N GLY A 72 3.51 7.82 0.33
CA GLY A 72 4.59 7.63 1.29
C GLY A 72 4.30 6.50 2.27
N ALA A 73 5.18 6.35 3.25
CA ALA A 73 4.99 5.41 4.36
C ALA A 73 5.78 5.81 5.61
N LEU A 74 5.28 5.36 6.77
CA LEU A 74 5.95 5.45 8.07
C LEU A 74 6.33 4.05 8.55
N LEU A 75 7.46 3.93 9.22
CA LEU A 75 7.84 2.77 10.00
C LEU A 75 7.65 3.06 11.49
N LEU A 76 6.87 2.22 12.15
CA LEU A 76 6.66 2.24 13.59
C LEU A 76 7.43 1.07 14.20
N THR A 77 8.32 1.35 15.14
CA THR A 77 9.09 0.35 15.88
C THR A 77 8.95 0.56 17.38
N LYS A 78 8.86 -0.53 18.15
CA LYS A 78 8.92 -0.45 19.61
C LYS A 78 10.37 -0.37 20.06
N ASP A 79 10.66 0.46 21.06
CA ASP A 79 12.04 0.72 21.52
C ASP A 79 12.75 -0.53 22.07
N LYS A 80 12.00 -1.53 22.55
CA LYS A 80 12.54 -2.79 23.08
C LYS A 80 12.74 -3.88 22.01
N GLY A 81 12.68 -3.51 20.73
CA GLY A 81 12.84 -4.42 19.60
C GLY A 81 11.58 -5.20 19.24
N GLY A 82 11.67 -6.00 18.18
CA GLY A 82 10.60 -6.84 17.65
C GLY A 82 10.04 -6.39 16.30
N ALA A 83 8.95 -7.02 15.88
CA ALA A 83 8.27 -6.70 14.63
C ALA A 83 7.72 -5.26 14.66
N GLY A 84 8.06 -4.50 13.62
CA GLY A 84 7.54 -3.16 13.37
C GLY A 84 6.25 -3.20 12.55
N LEU A 85 5.74 -2.00 12.28
CA LEU A 85 4.56 -1.80 11.44
C LEU A 85 4.86 -0.73 10.39
N ILE A 86 4.62 -1.04 9.14
CA ILE A 86 4.61 -0.06 8.05
C ILE A 86 3.18 0.48 7.95
N ILE A 87 3.06 1.80 7.95
CA ILE A 87 1.80 2.51 7.71
C ILE A 87 1.96 3.29 6.42
N TRP A 88 1.20 2.93 5.38
CA TRP A 88 1.19 3.74 4.16
C TRP A 88 0.52 5.09 4.41
N THR A 89 1.00 6.14 3.75
CA THR A 89 0.45 7.49 3.89
C THR A 89 -0.06 8.01 2.56
N ARG A 90 -1.15 8.76 2.59
CA ARG A 90 -1.70 9.51 1.45
C ARG A 90 -2.02 10.92 1.92
N GLY A 91 -1.09 11.86 1.74
CA GLY A 91 -1.18 13.19 2.34
C GLY A 91 -1.43 13.11 3.87
N PRO A 92 -2.53 13.67 4.42
CA PRO A 92 -2.82 13.65 5.85
C PRO A 92 -3.43 12.32 6.36
N LEU A 93 -3.51 11.30 5.50
CA LEU A 93 -4.14 10.02 5.82
C LEU A 93 -3.09 8.92 6.07
N ALA A 94 -3.38 8.06 7.03
CA ALA A 94 -2.71 6.78 7.26
C ALA A 94 -3.61 5.65 6.77
N CYS A 95 -3.09 4.79 5.91
CA CYS A 95 -3.82 3.69 5.27
C CYS A 95 -3.42 2.32 5.84
N ASP A 96 -4.00 1.25 5.30
CA ASP A 96 -3.90 -0.11 5.82
C ASP A 96 -2.45 -0.50 6.21
N PRO A 97 -2.23 -1.07 7.40
CA PRO A 97 -0.89 -1.41 7.87
C PRO A 97 -0.32 -2.65 7.17
N LEU A 98 1.00 -2.71 7.05
CA LEU A 98 1.76 -3.91 6.65
C LEU A 98 2.72 -4.31 7.79
N PRO A 99 2.77 -5.58 8.21
CA PRO A 99 3.78 -6.02 9.17
C PRO A 99 5.19 -5.77 8.64
N ALA A 100 6.10 -5.33 9.52
CA ALA A 100 7.52 -5.19 9.21
C ALA A 100 8.34 -6.13 10.10
N PRO A 101 8.51 -7.41 9.70
CA PRO A 101 9.46 -8.32 10.35
C PRO A 101 10.86 -7.71 10.45
N GLU A 102 11.69 -8.23 11.34
CA GLU A 102 13.05 -7.70 11.55
C GLU A 102 13.89 -7.68 10.27
N GLU A 103 13.70 -8.66 9.39
CA GLU A 103 14.37 -8.76 8.10
C GLU A 103 14.01 -7.58 7.19
N VAL A 104 12.72 -7.23 7.12
CA VAL A 104 12.26 -6.06 6.36
C VAL A 104 12.84 -4.78 6.96
N GLN A 105 12.87 -4.67 8.29
CA GLN A 105 13.44 -3.51 8.97
C GLN A 105 14.95 -3.36 8.70
N LYS A 106 15.70 -4.47 8.68
CA LYS A 106 17.13 -4.48 8.33
C LYS A 106 17.37 -4.03 6.89
N LEU A 107 16.61 -4.57 5.93
CA LEU A 107 16.71 -4.16 4.52
C LEU A 107 16.40 -2.67 4.35
N LEU A 108 15.35 -2.17 5.01
CA LEU A 108 15.04 -0.74 4.99
C LEU A 108 16.20 0.11 5.56
N ALA A 109 16.85 -0.35 6.63
CA ALA A 109 18.00 0.34 7.20
C ALA A 109 19.22 0.35 6.25
N GLU A 110 19.48 -0.74 5.53
CA GLU A 110 20.53 -0.83 4.52
C GLU A 110 20.27 0.08 3.32
N ILE A 111 19.04 0.08 2.80
CA ILE A 111 18.61 0.99 1.73
C ILE A 111 18.78 2.45 2.15
N LYS A 112 18.41 2.79 3.39
CA LYS A 112 18.62 4.15 3.93
C LYS A 112 20.10 4.52 4.01
N ALA A 113 20.97 3.55 4.27
CA ALA A 113 22.41 3.73 4.27
C ALA A 113 23.03 3.73 2.86
N GLY A 114 22.24 3.53 1.80
CA GLY A 114 22.73 3.43 0.43
C GLY A 114 23.51 2.14 0.15
N ARG A 115 23.34 1.12 1.00
CA ARG A 115 23.98 -0.19 0.81
C ARG A 115 23.08 -1.04 -0.08
N THR A 116 23.53 -1.24 -1.31
CA THR A 116 23.03 -2.29 -2.20
C THR A 116 24.18 -3.27 -2.32
N ASP A 117 23.92 -4.56 -2.13
CA ASP A 117 24.97 -5.58 -2.23
C ASP A 117 25.77 -5.38 -3.53
N ASP A 118 27.10 -5.38 -3.41
CA ASP A 118 28.02 -5.07 -4.50
C ASP A 118 28.11 -6.25 -5.48
N GLY A 119 27.00 -6.56 -6.15
CA GLY A 119 27.00 -7.26 -7.43
C GLY A 119 27.49 -8.71 -7.45
N GLU A 120 26.99 -9.58 -6.57
CA GLU A 120 26.93 -11.03 -6.85
C GLU A 120 25.62 -11.62 -6.32
N GLY A 121 24.54 -11.57 -7.12
CA GLY A 121 23.39 -12.46 -6.89
C GLY A 121 22.01 -11.93 -7.24
N LEU A 122 21.64 -12.05 -8.50
CA LEU A 122 20.38 -12.67 -8.94
C LEU A 122 20.69 -13.67 -10.04
#